data_AF-A0A4Y2G6Y0-F1
#
_entry.id   AF-A0A4Y2G6Y0-F1
#
_cell.length_a   1.000
_cell.length_b   1.000
_cell.length_c   1.000
_cell.angle_alpha   90.00
_cell.angle_beta   90.00
_cell.angle_gamma   90.00
#
_symmetry.space_group_name_H-M   'P 1'
#
loop_
_entity.id
_entity.type
_entity.pdbx_description
1 polymer ?
#
loop_
_entity_poly.entity_id
_entity_poly.type
_entity_poly.pdbx_seq_one_letter_code
_entity_poly.pdbx_strand_id
1 'polypeptide(L)'
;MQKEEWMSIDEDIPVAATLTDLEICQAVCEQDQAIKVDDSDGDESVEENPPSNAEMRQALDILKRGVQHRSTNSKKQYECEQYLNKLRNNCCQATNNEFFLLLLK
;
A
#
# COMPACT_ATOMS: atom_id res chain seq x y z
N MET A 1 32.31 -9.79 -23.50
CA MET A 1 30.84 -9.75 -23.41
C MET A 1 30.47 -10.60 -22.21
N GLN A 2 30.32 -9.95 -21.05
CA GLN A 2 30.10 -10.60 -19.76
C GLN A 2 28.60 -10.59 -19.47
N LYS A 3 28.00 -11.77 -19.33
CA LYS A 3 26.68 -11.99 -18.75
C LYS A 3 26.91 -13.16 -17.81
N GLU A 4 26.97 -12.91 -16.49
CA GLU A 4 26.77 -13.91 -15.40
C GLU A 4 27.35 -13.41 -14.06
N GLU A 5 27.12 -12.14 -13.68
CA GLU A 5 27.58 -11.64 -12.36
C GLU A 5 26.45 -11.05 -11.50
N TRP A 6 25.20 -11.40 -11.82
CA TRP A 6 24.02 -10.95 -11.06
C TRP A 6 23.23 -12.07 -10.39
N MET A 7 23.66 -13.34 -10.52
CA MET A 7 22.94 -14.49 -9.93
C MET A 7 23.43 -14.93 -8.55
N SER A 8 24.47 -14.30 -7.98
CA SER A 8 25.13 -14.78 -6.76
C SER A 8 25.01 -13.83 -5.56
N ILE A 9 23.94 -13.02 -5.51
CA ILE A 9 23.70 -12.11 -4.36
C ILE A 9 22.85 -12.80 -3.28
N ASP A 10 22.13 -13.87 -3.63
CA ASP A 10 21.19 -14.54 -2.73
C ASP A 10 21.82 -15.71 -1.94
N GLU A 11 23.04 -16.13 -2.31
CA GLU A 11 23.72 -17.29 -1.70
C GLU A 11 24.48 -16.97 -0.41
N ASP A 12 24.74 -15.68 -0.12
CA ASP A 12 25.54 -15.25 1.04
C ASP A 12 24.82 -14.28 1.98
N ILE A 13 23.50 -14.09 1.83
CA ILE A 13 22.72 -13.50 2.92
C ILE A 13 22.48 -14.66 3.89
N PRO A 14 23.17 -14.72 5.05
CA PRO A 14 22.84 -15.74 6.03
C PRO A 14 21.35 -15.58 6.30
N VAL A 15 20.57 -16.63 6.00
CA VAL A 15 19.17 -16.72 6.40
C VAL A 15 19.18 -16.33 7.87
N ALA A 16 18.72 -15.11 8.15
CA ALA A 16 18.90 -14.51 9.45
C ALA A 16 18.40 -15.52 10.46
N ALA A 17 19.24 -15.82 11.46
CA ALA A 17 18.92 -16.74 12.55
C ALA A 17 17.46 -16.56 12.92
N THR A 18 16.70 -17.65 13.10
CA THR A 18 15.26 -17.66 13.37
C THR A 18 14.94 -16.73 14.55
N LEU A 19 14.84 -15.44 14.27
CA LEU A 19 14.59 -14.41 15.24
C LEU A 19 13.12 -14.57 15.55
N THR A 20 12.87 -15.04 16.76
CA THR A 20 11.52 -15.19 17.25
C THR A 20 10.88 -13.81 17.31
N ASP A 21 9.57 -13.73 17.11
CA ASP A 21 8.83 -12.45 17.17
C ASP A 21 9.13 -11.68 18.46
N LEU A 22 9.46 -12.40 19.54
CA LEU A 22 9.87 -11.83 20.83
C LEU A 22 11.21 -11.08 20.76
N GLU A 23 12.21 -11.62 20.08
CA GLU A 23 13.52 -10.96 19.92
C GLU A 23 13.42 -9.75 19.00
N ILE A 24 12.53 -9.79 18.01
CA ILE A 24 12.22 -8.64 17.14
C ILE A 24 11.51 -7.56 17.95
N CYS A 25 10.48 -7.92 18.71
CA CYS A 25 9.77 -6.99 19.59
C CYS A 25 10.73 -6.34 20.60
N GLN A 26 11.63 -7.13 21.18
CA GLN A 26 12.59 -6.63 22.15
C GLN A 26 13.60 -5.67 21.50
N ALA A 27 14.16 -6.03 20.35
CA ALA A 27 15.08 -5.16 19.61
C ALA A 27 14.41 -3.85 19.16
N VAL A 28 13.12 -3.88 18.79
CA VAL A 28 12.34 -2.68 18.45
C VAL A 28 12.08 -1.82 19.69
N CYS A 29 11.69 -2.42 20.81
CA CYS A 29 11.46 -1.68 22.06
C CYS A 29 12.75 -1.05 22.63
N GLU A 30 13.89 -1.71 22.45
CA GLU A 30 15.20 -1.18 22.85
C GLU A 30 15.68 -0.07 21.90
N GLN A 31 15.44 -0.19 20.59
CA GLN A 31 15.69 0.90 19.63
C GLN A 31 14.80 2.12 19.92
N ASP A 32 13.51 1.92 20.17
CA ASP A 32 12.58 3.02 20.43
C ASP A 32 12.94 3.79 21.71
N GLN A 33 13.52 3.11 22.71
CA GLN A 33 14.07 3.74 23.91
C GLN A 33 15.44 4.39 23.69
N ALA A 34 16.30 3.81 22.85
CA ALA A 34 17.60 4.40 22.51
C ALA A 34 17.49 5.62 21.57
N ILE A 35 16.42 5.69 20.77
CA ILE A 35 16.08 6.81 19.89
C ILE A 35 15.39 7.94 20.68
N LYS A 36 15.02 7.73 21.95
CA LYS A 36 14.77 8.83 22.90
C LYS A 36 16.11 9.47 23.28
N VAL A 37 16.70 10.13 22.29
CA VAL A 37 17.58 11.25 22.52
C VAL A 37 16.79 12.23 23.37
N ASP A 38 17.45 12.70 24.42
CA ASP A 38 17.01 13.68 25.40
C ASP A 38 16.31 14.89 24.76
N ASP A 39 15.00 14.79 24.54
CA ASP A 39 14.10 15.92 24.29
C ASP A 39 13.46 16.30 25.63
N SER A 40 14.31 16.56 26.63
CA SER A 40 13.94 17.46 27.72
C SER A 40 14.11 18.90 27.23
N ASP A 41 13.35 19.29 26.22
CA ASP A 41 12.89 20.67 26.13
C ASP A 41 11.45 20.64 26.61
N GLY A 42 11.18 21.37 27.69
CA GLY A 42 9.84 21.50 28.23
C GLY A 42 8.95 22.15 27.19
N ASP A 43 8.31 21.34 26.36
CA ASP A 43 7.14 21.76 25.61
C ASP A 43 6.04 21.99 26.64
N GLU A 44 6.04 23.24 27.13
CA GLU A 44 4.92 23.88 27.78
C GLU A 44 3.71 23.53 26.93
N SER A 45 2.92 22.55 27.40
CA SER A 45 1.81 22.01 26.65
C SER A 45 0.97 23.19 26.18
N VAL A 46 1.06 23.51 24.89
CA VAL A 46 0.28 24.59 24.31
C VAL A 46 -1.16 24.16 24.55
N GLU A 47 -1.87 24.87 25.41
CA GLU A 47 -3.28 24.65 25.67
C GLU A 47 -4.01 24.98 24.36
N GLU A 48 -4.06 23.99 23.46
CA GLU A 48 -4.77 24.12 22.20
C GLU A 48 -6.26 24.20 22.52
N ASN A 49 -6.82 25.38 22.29
CA ASN A 49 -8.26 25.57 22.39
C ASN A 49 -8.98 24.58 21.48
N PRO A 50 -10.12 24.02 21.91
CA PRO A 50 -10.94 23.18 21.05
C PRO A 50 -11.25 23.90 19.73
N PRO A 51 -11.28 23.19 18.59
CA PRO A 51 -11.53 23.79 17.30
C PRO A 51 -12.86 24.55 17.31
N SER A 52 -12.81 25.78 16.83
CA SER A 52 -13.97 26.66 16.72
C SER A 52 -15.01 26.09 15.77
N ASN A 53 -16.26 26.53 15.95
CA ASN A 53 -17.34 26.17 15.03
C ASN A 53 -17.05 26.52 13.55
N ALA A 54 -16.19 27.51 13.30
CA ALA A 54 -15.77 27.89 11.95
C ALA A 54 -14.82 26.84 11.34
N GLU A 55 -13.82 26.39 12.11
CA GLU A 55 -12.86 25.36 11.69
C GLU A 55 -13.56 24.02 11.44
N MET A 56 -14.51 23.64 12.30
CA MET A 56 -15.31 22.43 12.09
C MET A 56 -16.13 22.49 10.79
N ARG A 57 -16.72 23.66 10.47
CA ARG A 57 -17.46 23.86 9.21
C ARG A 57 -16.55 23.75 7.99
N GLN A 58 -15.35 24.32 8.07
CA GLN A 58 -14.37 24.24 6.99
C GLN A 58 -13.93 22.79 6.74
N ALA A 59 -13.65 22.04 7.81
CA ALA A 59 -13.29 20.62 7.72
C ALA A 59 -14.42 19.79 7.07
N LEU A 60 -15.68 20.06 7.45
CA LEU A 60 -16.84 19.39 6.86
C LEU A 60 -17.00 19.70 5.36
N ASP A 61 -16.75 20.95 4.95
CA ASP A 61 -16.86 21.37 3.55
C ASP A 61 -15.76 20.74 2.68
N ILE A 62 -14.54 20.59 3.22
CA ILE A 62 -13.44 19.86 2.58
C ILE A 62 -13.82 18.39 2.40
N LEU A 63 -14.31 17.74 3.47
CA LEU A 63 -14.75 16.35 3.42
C LEU A 63 -15.83 16.15 2.36
N LYS A 64 -16.84 17.03 2.34
CA LYS A 64 -17.93 16.98 1.37
C LYS A 64 -17.43 17.10 -0.07
N ARG A 65 -16.50 18.00 -0.35
CA ARG A 65 -15.88 18.14 -1.68
C ARG A 65 -15.08 16.89 -2.07
N GLY A 66 -14.31 16.32 -1.14
CA GLY A 66 -13.56 15.09 -1.37
C GLY A 66 -14.46 13.89 -1.70
N VAL A 67 -15.57 13.74 -0.96
CA VAL A 67 -16.58 12.70 -1.19
C VAL A 67 -17.27 12.90 -2.55
N GLN A 68 -17.69 14.13 -2.88
CA GLN A 68 -18.30 14.43 -4.17
C GLN A 68 -17.35 14.12 -5.35
N HIS A 69 -16.07 14.48 -5.24
CA HIS A 69 -15.08 14.22 -6.28
C HIS A 69 -14.77 12.72 -6.45
N ARG A 70 -14.76 11.93 -5.37
CA ARG A 70 -14.64 10.46 -5.47
C ARG A 70 -15.90 9.81 -6.03
N SER A 71 -17.08 10.34 -5.70
CA SER A 71 -18.36 9.82 -6.17
C SER A 71 -18.61 10.07 -7.67
N THR A 72 -18.03 11.09 -8.28
CA THR A 72 -18.11 11.27 -9.74
C THR A 72 -17.13 10.37 -10.49
N ASN A 73 -16.04 9.97 -9.84
CA ASN A 73 -15.09 9.00 -10.38
C ASN A 73 -15.55 7.54 -10.23
N SER A 74 -16.48 7.23 -9.32
CA SER A 74 -16.96 5.86 -9.11
C SER A 74 -17.66 5.27 -10.33
N LYS A 75 -18.42 6.08 -11.08
CA LYS A 75 -19.08 5.63 -12.31
C LYS A 75 -18.08 5.31 -13.43
N LYS A 76 -17.10 6.19 -13.66
CA LYS A 76 -16.04 5.98 -14.65
C LYS A 76 -15.14 4.81 -14.28
N GLN A 77 -14.84 4.65 -13.00
CA GLN A 77 -14.07 3.52 -12.48
C GLN A 77 -14.82 2.19 -12.70
N TYR A 78 -16.10 2.13 -12.36
CA TYR A 78 -16.95 0.97 -12.62
C TYR A 78 -17.04 0.64 -14.12
N GLU A 79 -17.24 1.64 -14.98
CA GLU A 79 -17.26 1.45 -16.44
C GLU A 79 -15.91 0.92 -16.96
N CYS A 80 -14.79 1.42 -16.44
CA CYS A 80 -13.45 0.97 -16.80
C CYS A 80 -13.19 -0.47 -16.34
N GLU A 81 -13.56 -0.82 -15.11
CA GLU A 81 -13.46 -2.17 -14.56
C GLU A 81 -14.30 -3.18 -15.37
N GLN A 82 -15.53 -2.80 -15.75
CA GLN A 82 -16.39 -3.63 -16.61
C GLN A 82 -15.80 -3.84 -18.00
N TYR A 83 -15.22 -2.80 -18.60
CA TYR A 83 -14.55 -2.89 -19.89
C TYR A 83 -13.33 -3.83 -19.85
N LEU A 84 -12.49 -3.71 -18.82
CA LEU A 84 -11.35 -4.60 -18.60
C LEU A 84 -11.77 -6.05 -18.38
N ASN A 85 -12.83 -6.29 -17.60
CA ASN A 85 -13.37 -7.63 -17.40
C ASN A 85 -13.91 -8.24 -18.70
N LYS A 86 -14.56 -7.44 -19.55
CA LYS A 86 -15.04 -7.88 -20.87
C LYS A 86 -13.88 -8.28 -21.79
N LEU A 87 -12.81 -7.47 -21.84
CA LEU A 87 -11.62 -7.78 -22.62
C LEU A 87 -10.93 -9.06 -22.11
N ARG A 88 -10.80 -9.22 -20.79
CA ARG A 88 -10.23 -10.41 -20.17
C ARG A 88 -11.01 -11.66 -20.53
N ASN A 89 -12.34 -11.64 -20.40
CA ASN A 89 -13.19 -12.78 -20.73
C ASN A 89 -13.13 -13.15 -22.22
N ASN A 90 -13.09 -12.15 -23.11
CA ASN A 90 -12.94 -12.38 -24.54
C ASN A 90 -11.57 -12.96 -24.89
N CYS A 91 -10.49 -12.46 -24.29
CA CYS A 91 -9.13 -12.99 -24.49
C CYS A 91 -9.04 -14.45 -24.04
N CYS A 92 -9.56 -14.78 -22.86
CA CYS A 92 -9.60 -16.15 -22.36
C CYS A 92 -10.47 -17.09 -23.22
N GLN A 93 -11.58 -16.59 -23.78
CA GLN A 93 -12.40 -17.36 -24.74
C GLN A 93 -11.63 -17.68 -26.03
N ALA A 94 -10.88 -16.72 -26.58
CA ALA A 94 -10.07 -16.94 -27.76
C ALA A 94 -9.01 -18.03 -27.53
N THR A 95 -8.30 -17.96 -26.39
CA THR A 95 -7.30 -18.98 -26.01
C THR A 95 -7.93 -20.36 -25.80
N ASN A 96 -9.11 -20.44 -25.19
CA ASN A 96 -9.82 -21.70 -25.02
C ASN A 96 -10.25 -22.29 -26.36
N ASN A 97 -10.78 -21.47 -27.28
CA ASN A 97 -11.21 -21.92 -28.60
C ASN A 97 -10.03 -22.43 -29.45
N GLU A 98 -8.87 -21.76 -29.39
CA GLU A 98 -7.66 -22.25 -30.07
C GLU A 98 -7.17 -23.59 -29.50
N PHE A 99 -7.24 -23.77 -28.17
CA PHE A 99 -6.88 -25.02 -27.53
C PHE A 99 -7.80 -26.18 -27.96
N PHE A 100 -9.11 -25.95 -28.07
CA PHE A 100 -10.05 -26.96 -28.58
C PHE A 100 -9.83 -27.30 -30.06
N LEU A 101 -9.43 -26.33 -30.89
CA LEU A 101 -9.11 -26.56 -32.30
C LEU A 101 -7.82 -27.38 -32.50
N LEU A 102 -6.88 -27.31 -31.56
CA LEU A 102 -5.67 -28.14 -31.55
C LEU A 102 -5.92 -29.57 -31.09
N LEU A 103 -6.91 -29.80 -30.22
CA LEU A 103 -7.29 -31.14 -29.74
C LEU A 103 -8.19 -31.91 -30.72
N LEU A 104 -8.84 -31.22 -31.66
CA LEU A 104 -9.74 -31.81 -32.67
C LEU A 104 -9.04 -32.11 -34.02
N LYS A 105 -7.72 -31.97 -34.09
CA LYS A 105 -6.87 -32.39 -35.22
C LYS A 105 -6.02 -33.58 -34.81
#